data_AF-A0A1D2SHD9-F1
#
_entry.id   AF-A0A1D2SHD9-F1
#
_cell.length_a   1.000
_cell.length_b   1.000
_cell.length_c   1.000
_cell.angle_alpha   90.00
_cell.angle_beta   90.00
_cell.angle_gamma   90.00
#
_symmetry.space_group_name_H-M   'P 1'
#
loop_
_entity.id
_entity.type
_entity.pdbx_description
1 polymer ?
#
loop_
_entity_poly.entity_id
_entity_poly.type
_entity_poly.pdbx_seq_one_letter_code
_entity_poly.pdbx_strand_id
1 'polypeptide(L)'
;MKRTPTSQAGFSLIEALIAILVVAISVLAMGGLQLSSLRSTGSSMLRTIATQQAYDIADRARANMPAYRSGAYVGAGVSHAACFSLAGCTPQEQAEMDLYLWNQANASVLPGGQGVVCVDSTPNDGTPGTPDCDGVAGANLAIKIWWDDDRSGSSNQRFVQSVRP
;
A
#
# COMPACT_ATOMS: atom_id res chain seq x y z
N MET A 1 -46.05 54.45 -31.93
CA MET A 1 -44.85 53.68 -31.57
C MET A 1 -44.75 52.45 -32.47
N LYS A 2 -43.85 52.44 -33.47
CA LYS A 2 -43.59 51.26 -34.31
C LYS A 2 -42.59 50.36 -33.58
N ARG A 3 -42.97 49.13 -33.25
CA ARG A 3 -42.04 48.09 -32.78
C ARG A 3 -41.29 47.57 -33.99
N THR A 4 -39.98 47.81 -34.06
CA THR A 4 -39.10 47.18 -35.05
C THR A 4 -39.01 45.69 -34.75
N PRO A 5 -39.27 44.79 -35.72
CA PRO A 5 -39.06 43.37 -35.53
C PRO A 5 -37.56 43.10 -35.41
N THR A 6 -37.13 42.55 -34.28
CA THR A 6 -35.78 42.01 -34.11
C THR A 6 -35.64 40.78 -35.00
N SER A 7 -34.77 40.85 -36.01
CA SER A 7 -34.39 39.70 -36.82
C SER A 7 -33.80 38.64 -35.91
N GLN A 8 -34.48 37.49 -35.80
CA GLN A 8 -33.89 36.30 -35.18
C GLN A 8 -32.86 35.78 -36.19
N ALA A 9 -31.58 36.08 -35.96
CA ALA A 9 -30.50 35.37 -36.62
C ALA A 9 -30.57 33.93 -36.12
N GLY A 10 -31.20 33.05 -36.90
CA GLY A 10 -31.26 31.63 -36.59
C GLY A 10 -29.85 31.11 -36.38
N PHE A 11 -29.57 30.62 -35.18
CA PHE A 11 -28.33 29.91 -34.86
C PHE A 11 -28.09 28.88 -35.96
N SER A 12 -26.98 29.04 -36.67
CA SER A 12 -26.64 28.20 -37.80
C SER A 12 -26.49 26.75 -37.33
N LEU A 13 -26.88 25.77 -38.15
CA LEU A 13 -26.69 24.35 -37.88
C LEU A 13 -25.22 24.02 -37.52
N ILE A 14 -24.28 24.85 -38.01
CA ILE A 14 -22.85 24.75 -37.65
C ILE A 14 -22.56 25.11 -36.19
N GLU A 15 -23.30 26.05 -35.62
CA GLU A 15 -23.10 26.52 -34.25
C GLU A 15 -23.58 25.48 -33.23
N ALA A 16 -24.70 24.82 -33.53
CA ALA A 16 -25.16 23.66 -32.78
C ALA A 16 -24.16 22.49 -32.86
N LEU A 17 -23.58 22.22 -34.04
CA LEU A 17 -22.56 21.18 -34.20
C LEU A 17 -21.28 21.50 -33.42
N ILE A 18 -20.83 22.76 -33.42
CA ILE A 18 -19.66 23.20 -32.64
C ILE A 18 -19.96 23.08 -31.14
N ALA A 19 -21.14 23.49 -30.67
CA ALA A 19 -21.52 23.36 -29.27
C ALA A 19 -21.53 21.89 -28.81
N ILE A 20 -22.12 20.99 -29.60
CA ILE A 20 -22.12 19.55 -29.31
C ILE A 20 -20.69 18.99 -29.30
N LEU A 21 -19.84 19.39 -30.25
CA LEU A 21 -18.43 18.97 -30.30
C LEU A 21 -17.66 19.39 -29.04
N VAL A 22 -17.81 20.65 -28.60
CA VAL A 22 -17.16 21.16 -27.39
C VAL A 22 -17.65 20.42 -26.15
N VAL A 23 -18.96 20.18 -26.03
CA VAL A 23 -19.53 19.40 -24.92
C VAL A 23 -19.03 17.96 -24.91
N ALA A 24 -18.97 17.31 -26.08
CA ALA A 24 -18.46 15.95 -26.19
C ALA A 24 -17.01 15.83 -25.72
N ILE A 25 -16.14 16.76 -26.14
CA ILE A 25 -14.74 16.82 -25.68
C ILE A 25 -14.67 17.06 -24.17
N SER A 26 -15.50 17.97 -23.65
CA SER A 26 -15.53 18.31 -22.23
C SER A 26 -15.91 17.11 -21.34
N VAL A 27 -16.92 16.33 -21.76
CA VAL A 27 -17.35 15.13 -21.02
C VAL A 27 -16.28 14.05 -21.06
N LEU A 28 -15.64 13.83 -22.22
CA LEU A 28 -14.53 12.87 -22.35
C LEU A 28 -13.34 13.25 -21.45
N ALA A 29 -12.98 14.54 -21.44
CA ALA A 29 -11.91 15.05 -20.58
C ALA A 29 -12.24 14.83 -19.09
N MET A 30 -13.46 15.17 -18.67
CA MET A 30 -13.90 14.97 -17.29
C MET A 30 -13.91 13.49 -16.91
N GLY A 31 -14.36 12.60 -17.80
CA GLY A 31 -14.32 11.16 -17.59
C GLY A 31 -12.90 10.64 -17.37
N GLY A 32 -11.94 11.13 -18.15
CA GLY A 32 -10.52 10.82 -17.97
C GLY A 32 -9.97 11.25 -16.60
N LEU A 33 -10.33 12.47 -16.16
CA LEU A 33 -9.95 12.97 -14.83
C LEU A 33 -10.56 12.14 -13.70
N GLN A 34 -11.83 11.75 -13.82
CA GLN A 34 -12.49 10.89 -12.82
C GLN A 34 -11.79 9.54 -12.69
N LEU A 35 -11.45 8.89 -13.81
CA LEU A 35 -10.71 7.62 -13.80
C LEU A 35 -9.32 7.77 -13.16
N SER A 36 -8.59 8.83 -13.49
CA SER A 36 -7.28 9.12 -12.89
C SER A 36 -7.40 9.35 -11.37
N SER A 37 -8.41 10.10 -10.94
CA SER A 37 -8.69 10.34 -9.52
C SER A 37 -8.99 9.05 -8.76
N LEU A 38 -9.80 8.15 -9.34
CA LEU A 38 -10.10 6.85 -8.74
C LEU A 38 -8.85 5.99 -8.58
N ARG A 39 -7.98 5.93 -9.60
CA ARG A 39 -6.70 5.21 -9.53
C ARG A 39 -5.79 5.78 -8.45
N SER A 40 -5.62 7.10 -8.42
CA SER A 40 -4.81 7.78 -7.40
C SER A 40 -5.33 7.54 -5.98
N THR A 41 -6.65 7.54 -5.81
CA THR A 41 -7.29 7.27 -4.51
C THR A 41 -7.07 5.83 -4.08
N GLY A 42 -7.20 4.87 -5.01
CA GLY A 42 -6.92 3.46 -4.75
C GLY A 42 -5.48 3.22 -4.30
N SER A 43 -4.51 3.77 -5.02
CA SER A 43 -3.08 3.65 -4.67
C SER A 43 -2.77 4.28 -3.30
N SER A 44 -3.35 5.45 -3.01
CA SER A 44 -3.21 6.12 -1.71
C SER A 44 -3.79 5.28 -0.57
N MET A 45 -4.92 4.59 -0.81
CA MET A 45 -5.52 3.67 0.15
C MET A 45 -4.62 2.45 0.41
N LEU A 46 -4.06 1.83 -0.62
CA LEU A 46 -3.12 0.70 -0.45
C LEU A 46 -1.88 1.11 0.35
N ARG A 47 -1.32 2.29 0.07
CA ARG A 47 -0.20 2.84 0.86
C ARG A 47 -0.57 3.08 2.33
N THR A 48 -1.81 3.50 2.58
CA THR A 48 -2.34 3.67 3.95
C THR A 48 -2.45 2.32 4.67
N ILE A 49 -2.96 1.29 3.98
CA ILE A 49 -3.01 -0.08 4.51
C ILE A 49 -1.60 -0.58 4.83
N ALA A 50 -0.63 -0.45 3.91
CA ALA A 50 0.76 -0.86 4.15
C ALA A 50 1.38 -0.12 5.34
N THR A 51 1.08 1.17 5.50
CA THR A 51 1.53 1.96 6.66
C THR A 51 0.94 1.40 7.96
N GLN A 52 -0.35 1.06 7.99
CA GLN A 52 -0.99 0.47 9.17
C GLN A 52 -0.40 -0.92 9.49
N GLN A 53 -0.12 -1.74 8.47
CA GLN A 53 0.51 -3.05 8.65
C GLN A 53 1.94 -2.92 9.21
N ALA A 54 2.69 -1.88 8.83
CA ALA A 54 4.00 -1.63 9.40
C ALA A 54 3.91 -1.22 10.89
N TYR A 55 2.92 -0.39 11.25
CA TYR A 55 2.68 -0.06 12.67
C TYR A 55 2.23 -1.28 13.48
N ASP A 56 1.35 -2.15 12.95
CA ASP A 56 0.90 -3.36 13.64
C ASP A 56 2.07 -4.27 14.05
N ILE A 57 2.97 -4.59 13.11
CA ILE A 57 4.11 -5.47 13.45
C ILE A 57 5.14 -4.76 14.35
N ALA A 58 5.32 -3.44 14.20
CA ALA A 58 6.16 -2.66 15.10
C ALA A 58 5.63 -2.68 16.54
N ASP A 59 4.32 -2.57 16.72
CA ASP A 59 3.69 -2.58 18.04
C ASP A 59 3.69 -3.97 18.68
N ARG A 60 3.51 -5.04 17.90
CA ARG A 60 3.72 -6.41 18.37
C ARG A 60 5.16 -6.63 18.86
N ALA A 61 6.13 -6.15 18.09
CA ALA A 61 7.54 -6.24 18.46
C ALA A 61 7.86 -5.47 19.76
N ARG A 62 7.25 -4.29 19.96
CA ARG A 62 7.35 -3.53 21.22
C ARG A 62 6.65 -4.22 22.39
N ALA A 63 5.53 -4.89 22.16
CA ALA A 63 4.82 -5.62 23.21
C ALA A 63 5.61 -6.85 23.68
N ASN A 64 6.42 -7.44 22.81
CA ASN A 64 7.25 -8.62 23.09
C ASN A 64 8.75 -8.28 23.12
N MET A 65 9.14 -7.40 24.05
CA MET A 65 10.52 -6.97 24.24
C MET A 65 11.55 -8.10 24.44
N PRO A 66 11.26 -9.21 25.15
CA PRO A 66 12.22 -10.32 25.26
C PRO A 66 12.62 -10.88 23.90
N ALA A 67 11.66 -11.12 23.01
CA ALA A 67 11.89 -11.65 21.67
C ALA A 67 12.54 -10.61 20.75
N TYR A 68 12.13 -9.34 20.87
CA TYR A 68 12.79 -8.22 20.18
C TYR A 68 14.29 -8.19 20.50
N ARG A 69 14.65 -8.22 21.79
CA ARG A 69 16.05 -8.11 22.25
C ARG A 69 16.88 -9.32 21.85
N SER A 70 16.28 -10.50 21.71
CA SER A 70 16.95 -11.69 21.20
C SER A 70 17.03 -11.75 19.67
N GLY A 71 16.47 -10.76 18.96
CA GLY A 71 16.50 -10.70 17.50
C GLY A 71 15.48 -11.61 16.79
N ALA A 72 14.42 -12.04 17.47
CA ALA A 72 13.44 -12.98 16.90
C ALA A 72 12.42 -12.33 15.94
N TYR A 73 12.28 -10.99 15.94
CA TYR A 73 11.47 -10.26 14.97
C TYR A 73 12.24 -10.01 13.66
N VAL A 74 12.73 -11.07 13.02
CA VAL A 74 13.45 -11.02 11.74
C VAL A 74 12.92 -12.10 10.79
N GLY A 75 12.80 -11.77 9.50
CA GLY A 75 12.33 -12.66 8.45
C GLY A 75 10.82 -12.52 8.15
N ALA A 76 10.26 -13.58 7.56
CA ALA A 76 8.85 -13.66 7.18
C ALA A 76 7.97 -14.38 8.23
N GLY A 77 8.58 -14.97 9.25
CA GLY A 77 7.90 -15.73 10.30
C GLY A 77 7.65 -17.20 9.95
N VAL A 78 7.33 -17.97 10.98
CA VAL A 78 7.03 -19.40 10.92
C VAL A 78 5.82 -19.69 11.79
N SER A 79 4.95 -20.60 11.34
CA SER A 79 3.75 -20.97 12.07
C SER A 79 4.06 -21.88 13.26
N HIS A 80 3.62 -21.48 14.45
CA HIS A 80 3.79 -22.22 15.72
C HIS A 80 2.43 -22.56 16.35
N ALA A 81 1.86 -23.72 16.01
CA ALA A 81 0.54 -24.13 16.51
C ALA A 81 0.41 -24.12 18.06
N ALA A 82 1.52 -24.33 18.77
CA ALA A 82 1.59 -24.28 20.23
C ALA A 82 1.15 -22.92 20.82
N CYS A 83 1.33 -21.81 20.10
CA CYS A 83 0.91 -20.47 20.55
C CYS A 83 -0.60 -20.35 20.77
N PHE A 84 -1.41 -21.24 20.18
CA PHE A 84 -2.87 -21.29 20.37
C PHE A 84 -3.32 -22.39 21.34
N SER A 85 -2.37 -23.07 21.98
CA SER A 85 -2.66 -24.11 22.97
C SER A 85 -2.68 -23.54 24.39
N LEU A 86 -3.22 -24.29 25.36
CA LEU A 86 -3.19 -23.91 26.77
C LEU A 86 -1.77 -23.77 27.33
N ALA A 87 -0.80 -24.49 26.76
CA ALA A 87 0.61 -24.37 27.16
C ALA A 87 1.25 -23.07 26.68
N GLY A 88 0.68 -22.43 25.64
CA GLY A 88 1.25 -21.30 24.96
C GLY A 88 2.54 -21.63 24.21
N CYS A 89 3.27 -20.60 23.82
CA CYS A 89 4.60 -20.71 23.22
C CYS A 89 5.57 -19.71 23.86
N THR A 90 6.85 -19.89 23.60
CA THR A 90 7.91 -18.99 24.06
C THR A 90 7.79 -17.62 23.40
N PRO A 91 8.37 -16.55 24.01
CA PRO A 91 8.41 -15.24 23.37
C PRO A 91 8.97 -15.24 21.95
N GLN A 92 9.97 -16.08 21.66
CA GLN A 92 10.58 -16.22 20.35
C GLN A 92 9.64 -16.87 19.34
N GLU A 93 9.00 -17.98 19.69
CA GLU A 93 7.99 -18.64 18.85
C GLU A 93 6.79 -17.72 18.59
N GLN A 94 6.40 -16.91 19.57
CA GLN A 94 5.35 -15.92 19.40
C GLN A 94 5.74 -14.83 18.40
N ALA A 95 7.00 -14.37 18.38
CA ALA A 95 7.47 -13.39 17.41
C ALA A 95 7.47 -13.97 15.98
N GLU A 96 7.89 -15.22 15.82
CA GLU A 96 7.85 -15.91 14.53
C GLU A 96 6.40 -16.14 14.06
N MET A 97 5.49 -16.46 14.97
CA MET A 97 4.06 -16.55 14.69
C MET A 97 3.44 -15.19 14.31
N ASP A 98 3.81 -14.11 15.01
CA ASP A 98 3.36 -12.76 14.68
C ASP A 98 3.73 -12.37 13.26
N LEU A 99 4.99 -12.59 12.86
CA LEU A 99 5.48 -12.34 11.51
C LEU A 99 4.73 -13.19 10.47
N TYR A 100 4.45 -14.45 10.79
CA TYR A 100 3.70 -15.36 9.92
C TYR A 100 2.27 -14.86 9.68
N LEU A 101 1.53 -14.56 10.76
CA LEU A 101 0.16 -14.07 10.68
C LEU A 101 0.08 -12.69 10.03
N TRP A 102 1.04 -11.82 10.31
CA TRP A 102 1.17 -10.52 9.66
C TRP A 102 1.36 -10.65 8.15
N ASN A 103 2.19 -11.60 7.69
CA ASN A 103 2.34 -11.86 6.26
C ASN A 103 1.08 -12.45 5.62
N GLN A 104 0.34 -13.30 6.33
CA GLN A 104 -0.97 -13.78 5.88
C GLN A 104 -1.96 -12.60 5.76
N ALA A 105 -1.93 -11.66 6.71
CA ALA A 105 -2.76 -10.47 6.67
C ALA A 105 -2.37 -9.59 5.49
N ASN A 106 -1.07 -9.29 5.29
CA ASN A 106 -0.55 -8.54 4.16
C ASN A 106 -1.02 -9.13 2.82
N ALA A 107 -0.91 -10.45 2.63
CA ALA A 107 -1.38 -11.12 1.42
C ALA A 107 -2.90 -11.01 1.20
N SER A 108 -3.69 -10.83 2.27
CA SER A 108 -5.15 -10.68 2.21
C SER A 108 -5.61 -9.24 1.96
N VAL A 109 -4.89 -8.23 2.49
CA VAL A 109 -5.28 -6.81 2.41
C VAL A 109 -4.54 -6.03 1.34
N LEU A 110 -3.40 -6.52 0.87
CA LEU A 110 -2.61 -5.93 -0.20
C LEU A 110 -2.52 -6.90 -1.38
N PRO A 111 -2.68 -6.42 -2.62
CA PRO A 111 -2.53 -7.26 -3.81
C PRO A 111 -1.12 -7.85 -3.90
N GLY A 112 -0.98 -9.18 -3.87
CA GLY A 112 0.35 -9.81 -3.85
C GLY A 112 1.21 -9.33 -2.68
N GLY A 113 0.57 -8.96 -1.56
CA GLY A 113 1.22 -8.38 -0.40
C GLY A 113 2.23 -9.32 0.23
N GLN A 114 3.46 -8.82 0.45
CA GLN A 114 4.53 -9.54 1.12
C GLN A 114 5.30 -8.58 2.03
N GLY A 115 5.76 -9.07 3.17
CA GLY A 115 6.49 -8.27 4.14
C GLY A 115 7.66 -9.03 4.76
N VAL A 116 8.69 -8.28 5.12
CA VAL A 116 9.86 -8.78 5.86
C VAL A 116 10.26 -7.75 6.90
N VAL A 117 10.67 -8.25 8.06
CA VAL A 117 11.35 -7.44 9.07
C VAL A 117 12.80 -7.88 9.12
N CYS A 118 13.76 -6.96 9.13
CA CYS A 118 15.17 -7.34 9.23
C CYS A 118 16.04 -6.21 9.76
N VAL A 119 17.24 -6.54 10.24
CA VAL A 119 18.25 -5.53 10.59
C VAL A 119 18.84 -4.97 9.30
N ASP A 120 18.74 -3.65 9.12
CA ASP A 120 19.13 -3.02 7.86
C ASP A 120 19.53 -1.55 8.02
N SER A 121 20.72 -1.19 7.52
CA SER A 121 21.19 0.20 7.47
C SER A 121 20.79 0.94 6.19
N THR A 122 20.38 0.23 5.13
CA THR A 122 19.96 0.78 3.84
C THR A 122 18.51 0.40 3.48
N PRO A 123 17.52 0.68 4.34
CA PRO A 123 16.17 0.07 4.29
C PRO A 123 15.35 0.36 3.02
N ASN A 124 15.80 1.28 2.15
CA ASN A 124 15.17 1.67 0.89
C ASN A 124 15.69 0.90 -0.34
N ASP A 125 16.10 -0.35 -0.18
CA ASP A 125 16.53 -1.28 -1.24
C ASP A 125 15.77 -2.62 -1.18
N GLY A 126 16.16 -3.59 -2.01
CA GLY A 126 15.52 -4.90 -2.03
C GLY A 126 14.27 -5.02 -2.89
N THR A 127 14.00 -6.27 -3.23
CA THR A 127 12.78 -6.77 -3.88
C THR A 127 12.09 -7.77 -2.95
N PRO A 128 10.83 -8.18 -3.21
CA PRO A 128 10.15 -9.17 -2.38
C PRO A 128 10.91 -10.50 -2.25
N GLY A 129 11.58 -10.94 -3.32
CA GLY A 129 12.36 -12.19 -3.33
C GLY A 129 13.79 -12.04 -2.80
N THR A 130 14.36 -10.84 -2.88
CA THR A 130 15.69 -10.49 -2.35
C THR A 130 15.60 -9.20 -1.55
N PRO A 131 15.23 -9.27 -0.25
CA PRO A 131 15.00 -8.08 0.55
C PRO A 131 16.21 -7.18 0.79
N ASP A 132 17.42 -7.57 0.40
CA ASP A 132 18.67 -6.82 0.58
C ASP A 132 18.92 -6.35 2.03
N CYS A 133 18.57 -7.18 3.01
CA CYS A 133 18.88 -6.89 4.42
C CYS A 133 20.38 -7.05 4.69
N ASP A 134 21.07 -5.96 5.03
CA ASP A 134 22.53 -5.96 5.22
C ASP A 134 23.02 -6.54 6.55
N GLY A 135 22.14 -6.66 7.56
CA GLY A 135 22.47 -7.24 8.86
C GLY A 135 23.53 -6.47 9.65
N VAL A 136 23.77 -5.19 9.34
CA VAL A 136 24.82 -4.40 10.00
C VAL A 136 24.54 -4.28 11.50
N ALA A 137 25.50 -4.70 12.33
CA ALA A 137 25.36 -4.65 13.78
C ALA A 137 25.08 -3.22 14.27
N GLY A 138 24.01 -3.06 15.05
CA GLY A 138 23.57 -1.76 15.56
C GLY A 138 22.68 -0.96 14.60
N ALA A 139 22.41 -1.46 13.40
CA ALA A 139 21.36 -0.92 12.54
C ALA A 139 19.97 -1.16 13.17
N ASN A 140 19.00 -0.36 12.74
CA ASN A 140 17.62 -0.49 13.20
C ASN A 140 16.94 -1.70 12.53
N LEU A 141 15.86 -2.19 13.13
CA LEU A 141 14.95 -3.05 12.37
C LEU A 141 14.27 -2.21 11.29
N ALA A 142 14.23 -2.74 10.08
CA ALA A 142 13.49 -2.24 8.95
C ALA A 142 12.33 -3.18 8.65
N ILE A 143 11.14 -2.59 8.54
CA ILE A 143 9.94 -3.25 8.04
C ILE A 143 9.81 -2.85 6.57
N LYS A 144 9.88 -3.84 5.67
CA LYS A 144 9.66 -3.64 4.24
C LYS A 144 8.41 -4.40 3.82
N ILE A 145 7.50 -3.72 3.12
CA ILE A 145 6.25 -4.30 2.62
C ILE A 145 6.15 -3.98 1.13
N TRP A 146 5.83 -4.98 0.31
CA TRP A 146 5.63 -4.84 -1.12
C TRP A 146 4.22 -5.26 -1.53
N TRP A 147 3.70 -4.65 -2.58
CA TRP A 147 2.42 -5.03 -3.19
C TRP A 147 2.37 -4.65 -4.68
N ASP A 148 1.39 -5.22 -5.38
CA ASP A 148 1.09 -5.01 -6.80
C ASP A 148 -0.05 -4.00 -6.97
N ASP A 149 0.29 -2.73 -7.13
CA ASP A 149 -0.67 -1.62 -7.20
C ASP A 149 -1.50 -1.63 -8.50
N ASP A 150 -0.88 -2.05 -9.61
CA ASP A 150 -1.50 -2.04 -10.94
C ASP A 150 -2.09 -3.39 -11.37
N ARG A 151 -2.00 -4.41 -10.50
CA ARG A 151 -2.48 -5.78 -10.74
C ARG A 151 -1.79 -6.44 -11.94
N SER A 152 -0.54 -6.09 -12.19
CA SER A 152 0.27 -6.63 -13.29
C SER A 152 0.83 -8.04 -13.01
N GLY A 153 0.72 -8.53 -11.77
CA GLY A 153 1.35 -9.76 -11.30
C GLY A 153 2.77 -9.56 -10.76
N SER A 154 3.24 -8.31 -10.69
CA SER A 154 4.54 -7.94 -10.13
C SER A 154 4.34 -6.95 -8.98
N SER A 155 5.00 -7.19 -7.84
CA SER A 155 4.98 -6.21 -6.74
C SER A 155 5.80 -4.98 -7.12
N ASN A 156 5.12 -3.94 -7.59
CA ASN A 156 5.69 -2.71 -8.14
C ASN A 156 5.78 -1.55 -7.13
N GLN A 157 5.19 -1.70 -5.94
CA GLN A 157 5.26 -0.72 -4.86
C GLN A 157 5.97 -1.29 -3.63
N ARG A 158 6.60 -0.40 -2.86
CA ARG A 158 7.25 -0.71 -1.58
C ARG A 158 6.96 0.37 -0.54
N PHE A 159 6.67 -0.05 0.68
CA PHE A 159 6.66 0.78 1.87
C PHE A 159 7.76 0.32 2.83
N VAL A 160 8.43 1.28 3.45
CA VAL A 160 9.56 1.03 4.34
C VAL A 160 9.41 1.86 5.60
N GLN A 161 9.62 1.24 6.75
CA GLN A 161 9.70 1.91 8.05
C GLN A 161 10.81 1.33 8.89
N SER A 162 11.72 2.18 9.37
CA SER A 162 12.69 1.79 10.40
C SER A 162 12.08 1.93 11.78
N VAL A 163 12.29 0.93 12.64
CA VAL A 163 11.80 0.87 14.00
C VAL A 163 12.96 0.84 14.97
N ARG A 164 12.84 1.67 16.01
CA ARG A 164 13.63 1.56 17.24
C ARG A 164 12.66 1.21 18.37
N PRO A 165 13.07 0.38 19.34
CA PRO A 165 12.30 0.14 20.55
C PRO A 165 12.06 1.43 21.31
#